data_AF-A0A7S3PND6-F1
#
_entry.id   AF-A0A7S3PND6-F1
#
_cell.length_a   1.000
_cell.length_b   1.000
_cell.length_c   1.000
_cell.angle_alpha   90.00
_cell.angle_beta   90.00
_cell.angle_gamma   90.00
#
_symmetry.space_group_name_H-M   'P 1'
#
loop_
_entity.id
_entity.type
_entity.pdbx_description
1 polymer ?
#
loop_
_entity_poly.entity_id
_entity_poly.type
_entity_poly.pdbx_seq_one_letter_code
_entity_poly.pdbx_strand_id
1 'polypeptide(L)'
;RGGVAELIQCIKRSKVPIICICNDRMKSSVRSLANHCFDLRFQRPNKNSVLKRMLEIAKKEGMEVEPNALEMLIMGSSGDVRQILGLLQMWKKSSNKMTYTDAQKRKAGTGKDSVLAIDHSAAVQFMFKASQDPTKFFLRFDGFFVDYDLIPLLVQQHYPSAVQASTRMGKPHDEVLQSLSDASDAACDADIAQH
;
A
#
# COMPACT_ATOMS: atom_id res chain seq x y z
N ARG A 1 -2.28 -34.06 5.56
CA ARG A 1 -2.13 -33.36 6.86
C ARG A 1 -1.05 -34.11 7.66
N GLY A 2 0.14 -33.57 7.85
CA GLY A 2 1.23 -34.30 8.55
C GLY A 2 2.64 -33.71 8.44
N GLY A 3 2.91 -32.85 7.44
CA GLY A 3 4.28 -32.36 7.18
C GLY A 3 4.97 -31.65 8.35
N VAL A 4 4.23 -30.89 9.16
CA VAL A 4 4.81 -30.20 10.33
C VAL A 4 5.21 -31.18 11.44
N ALA A 5 4.40 -32.22 11.69
CA ALA A 5 4.70 -33.20 12.71
C ALA A 5 5.97 -33.99 12.36
N GLU A 6 6.12 -34.37 11.08
CA GLU A 6 7.33 -35.03 10.58
C GLU A 6 8.54 -34.10 10.62
N LEU A 7 8.37 -32.83 10.22
CA LEU A 7 9.44 -31.83 10.29
C LEU A 7 9.94 -31.65 11.74
N ILE A 8 9.05 -31.69 12.73
CA ILE A 8 9.42 -31.66 14.15
C ILE A 8 10.26 -32.90 14.52
N GLN A 9 9.90 -34.09 14.03
CA GLN A 9 10.72 -35.30 14.27
C GLN A 9 12.10 -35.18 13.61
N CYS A 10 12.16 -34.67 12.39
CA CYS A 10 13.41 -34.38 11.69
C CYS A 10 14.29 -33.41 12.49
N ILE A 11 13.72 -32.30 13.00
CA ILE A 11 14.48 -31.33 13.81
C ILE A 11 15.07 -31.97 15.06
N LYS A 12 14.33 -32.87 15.73
CA LYS A 12 14.82 -33.55 16.94
C LYS A 12 15.94 -34.56 16.68
N ARG A 13 16.01 -35.14 15.47
CA ARG A 13 16.97 -36.20 15.12
C ARG A 13 18.14 -35.70 14.26
N SER A 14 17.96 -34.57 13.59
CA SER A 14 18.94 -34.04 12.65
C SER A 14 20.23 -33.64 13.35
N LYS A 15 21.37 -34.02 12.76
CA LYS A 15 22.70 -33.52 13.13
C LYS A 15 23.12 -32.32 12.28
N VAL A 16 22.31 -31.95 11.29
CA VAL A 16 22.50 -30.80 10.39
C VAL A 16 21.58 -29.66 10.85
N PRO A 17 22.07 -28.41 10.96
CA PRO A 17 21.23 -27.28 11.35
C PRO A 17 20.12 -27.04 10.33
N ILE A 18 18.88 -26.97 10.81
CA ILE A 18 17.69 -26.69 9.99
C ILE A 18 17.24 -25.26 10.25
N ILE A 19 17.15 -24.45 9.19
CA ILE A 19 16.65 -23.08 9.25
C ILE A 19 15.25 -23.03 8.66
N CYS A 20 14.26 -22.69 9.49
CA CYS A 20 12.88 -22.52 9.07
C CYS A 20 12.55 -21.03 8.95
N ILE A 21 11.99 -20.62 7.81
CA ILE A 21 11.55 -19.23 7.55
C ILE A 21 10.02 -19.22 7.45
N CYS A 22 9.39 -18.33 8.20
CA CYS A 22 7.94 -18.16 8.19
C CYS A 22 7.56 -16.67 8.28
N ASN A 23 6.44 -16.29 7.66
CA ASN A 23 5.96 -14.90 7.68
C ASN A 23 5.11 -14.60 8.93
N ASP A 24 4.34 -15.59 9.39
CA ASP A 24 3.47 -15.45 10.56
C ASP A 24 3.70 -16.58 11.55
N ARG A 25 4.15 -16.20 12.75
CA ARG A 25 4.37 -17.09 13.89
C ARG A 25 3.06 -17.60 14.49
N MET A 26 1.99 -16.81 14.42
CA MET A 26 0.73 -17.09 15.09
C MET A 26 -0.08 -18.17 14.39
N LYS A 27 0.22 -18.46 13.12
CA LYS A 27 -0.34 -19.58 12.37
C LYS A 27 -0.16 -20.90 13.15
N SER A 28 -1.25 -21.64 13.32
CA SER A 28 -1.32 -22.85 14.15
C SER A 28 -0.22 -23.88 13.85
N SER A 29 0.09 -24.07 12.56
CA SER A 29 1.14 -24.96 12.08
C SER A 29 2.56 -24.51 12.46
N VAL A 30 2.79 -23.19 12.51
CA VAL A 30 4.10 -22.63 12.87
C VAL A 30 4.25 -22.58 14.38
N ARG A 31 3.17 -22.31 15.12
CA ARG A 31 3.17 -22.27 16.58
C ARG A 31 3.67 -23.58 17.20
N SER A 32 3.25 -24.74 16.68
CA SER A 32 3.73 -26.05 17.12
C SER A 32 5.21 -26.28 16.81
N LEU A 33 5.70 -25.77 15.68
CA LEU A 33 7.09 -25.90 15.25
C LEU A 33 8.03 -24.98 16.06
N ALA A 34 7.59 -23.75 16.34
CA ALA A 34 8.35 -22.74 17.07
C ALA A 34 8.71 -23.16 18.49
N ASN A 35 7.92 -24.04 19.12
CA ASN A 35 8.23 -24.62 20.44
C ASN A 35 9.46 -25.55 20.42
N HIS A 36 9.92 -25.97 19.25
CA HIS A 36 11.05 -26.88 19.06
C HIS A 36 12.25 -26.23 18.35
N CYS A 37 12.19 -24.92 18.08
CA CYS A 37 13.22 -24.17 17.36
C CYS A 37 13.66 -22.93 18.15
N PHE A 38 14.83 -22.40 17.83
CA PHE A 38 15.20 -21.05 18.27
C PHE A 38 14.40 -20.01 17.46
N ASP A 39 13.62 -19.18 18.15
CA ASP A 39 12.72 -18.17 17.55
C ASP A 39 13.47 -16.85 17.32
N LEU A 40 13.96 -16.64 16.09
CA LEU A 40 14.55 -15.36 15.67
C LEU A 40 13.50 -14.51 14.95
N ARG A 41 13.15 -13.36 15.54
CA ARG A 41 12.13 -12.46 15.00
C ARG A 41 12.74 -11.33 14.21
N PHE A 42 12.37 -11.24 12.93
CA PHE A 42 12.70 -10.10 12.10
C PHE A 42 11.65 -9.01 12.28
N GLN A 43 12.10 -7.82 12.66
CA GLN A 43 11.28 -6.62 12.68
C GLN A 43 11.46 -5.84 11.38
N ARG A 44 10.46 -5.02 11.03
CA ARG A 44 10.60 -4.10 9.90
C ARG A 44 11.82 -3.20 10.14
N PRO A 45 12.75 -3.10 9.18
CA PRO A 45 13.92 -2.24 9.33
C PRO A 45 13.54 -0.78 9.56
N ASN A 46 14.37 -0.06 10.31
CA ASN A 46 14.17 1.38 10.49
C ASN A 46 14.27 2.10 9.14
N LYS A 47 13.35 3.04 8.89
CA LYS A 47 13.26 3.85 7.65
C LYS A 47 14.60 4.48 7.31
N ASN A 48 15.30 5.04 8.29
CA ASN A 48 16.60 5.69 8.10
C ASN A 48 17.68 4.71 7.64
N SER A 49 17.66 3.47 8.14
CA SER A 49 18.60 2.43 7.72
C SER A 49 18.34 1.99 6.28
N VAL A 50 17.06 1.86 5.91
CA VAL A 50 16.65 1.54 4.53
C VAL A 50 17.04 2.67 3.58
N LEU A 51 16.77 3.93 3.94
CA LEU A 51 17.13 5.11 3.15
C LEU A 51 18.63 5.13 2.84
N LYS A 52 19.49 5.00 3.86
CA LYS A 52 20.95 4.97 3.71
C LYS A 52 21.38 3.85 2.75
N ARG A 53 20.88 2.63 2.97
CA ARG A 53 21.22 1.48 2.13
C ARG A 53 20.76 1.66 0.68
N MET A 54 19.59 2.23 0.46
CA MET A 54 19.04 2.45 -0.87
C MET A 54 19.80 3.57 -1.62
N LEU A 55 20.24 4.63 -0.92
CA LEU A 55 21.13 5.65 -1.49
C LEU A 55 22.49 5.06 -1.91
N GLU A 56 23.06 4.16 -1.10
CA GLU A 56 24.30 3.46 -1.45
C GLU A 56 24.13 2.60 -2.70
N ILE A 57 23.01 1.87 -2.81
CA ILE A 57 22.69 1.07 -4.01
C ILE A 57 22.54 1.98 -5.23
N ALA A 58 21.75 3.06 -5.11
CA ALA A 58 21.56 4.02 -6.20
C ALA A 58 22.89 4.60 -6.72
N LYS A 59 23.80 4.97 -5.81
CA LYS A 59 25.15 5.46 -6.18
C LYS A 59 25.96 4.40 -6.92
N LYS A 60 25.93 3.14 -6.47
CA LYS A 60 26.63 2.02 -7.14
C LYS A 60 26.07 1.71 -8.53
N GLU A 61 24.76 1.88 -8.70
CA GLU A 61 24.07 1.72 -9.98
C GLU A 61 24.17 2.97 -10.89
N GLY A 62 24.94 3.99 -10.48
CA GLY A 62 25.12 5.23 -11.24
C GLY A 62 23.85 6.08 -11.38
N MET A 63 22.92 5.96 -10.43
CA MET A 63 21.70 6.76 -10.35
C MET A 63 21.91 7.98 -9.44
N GLU A 64 21.43 9.13 -9.88
CA GLU A 64 21.35 10.33 -9.06
C GLU A 64 19.99 10.39 -8.38
N VAL A 65 19.94 10.10 -7.07
CA VAL A 65 18.70 10.03 -6.30
C VAL A 65 18.70 11.07 -5.20
N GLU A 66 17.66 11.92 -5.18
CA GLU A 66 17.41 12.85 -4.09
C GLU A 66 16.88 12.10 -2.84
N PRO A 67 17.41 12.38 -1.64
CA PRO A 67 16.97 11.71 -0.41
C PRO A 67 15.47 11.85 -0.14
N ASN A 68 14.90 13.04 -0.37
CA ASN A 68 13.48 13.33 -0.16
C ASN A 68 12.58 12.48 -1.07
N ALA A 69 13.00 12.27 -2.32
CA ALA A 69 12.27 11.46 -3.29
C ALA A 69 12.25 9.99 -2.86
N LEU A 70 13.39 9.49 -2.38
CA LEU A 70 13.52 8.11 -1.91
C LEU A 70 12.75 7.85 -0.61
N GLU A 71 12.77 8.81 0.33
CA GLU A 71 11.98 8.71 1.56
C GLU A 71 10.48 8.56 1.25
N MET A 72 9.99 9.33 0.28
CA MET A 72 8.60 9.23 -0.16
C MET A 72 8.25 7.84 -0.73
N LEU A 73 9.17 7.21 -1.47
CA LEU A 73 8.98 5.84 -1.98
C LEU A 73 8.99 4.80 -0.84
N ILE A 74 9.87 4.97 0.14
CA ILE A 74 9.96 4.10 1.32
C ILE A 74 8.66 4.17 2.13
N MET A 75 8.10 5.36 2.30
CA MET A 75 6.81 5.55 2.97
C MET A 75 5.66 4.86 2.23
N GLY A 76 5.63 4.93 0.89
CA GLY A 76 4.62 4.25 0.08
C GLY A 76 4.71 2.72 0.09
N SER A 77 5.90 2.17 0.32
CA SER A 77 6.16 0.72 0.29
C SER A 77 6.03 0.04 1.66
N SER A 78 5.48 0.71 2.67
CA SER A 78 5.31 0.17 4.05
C SER A 78 6.58 -0.44 4.69
N GLY A 79 7.77 -0.04 4.23
CA GLY A 79 9.05 -0.58 4.71
C GLY A 79 9.46 -1.93 4.12
N ASP A 80 8.83 -2.41 3.04
CA ASP A 80 9.28 -3.60 2.31
C ASP A 80 10.50 -3.25 1.42
N VAL A 81 11.67 -3.75 1.83
CA VAL A 81 12.96 -3.52 1.14
C VAL A 81 12.95 -4.08 -0.29
N ARG A 82 12.28 -5.20 -0.54
CA ARG A 82 12.20 -5.82 -1.87
C ARG A 82 11.35 -4.96 -2.80
N GLN A 83 10.20 -4.48 -2.31
CA GLN A 83 9.34 -3.59 -3.07
C GLN A 83 10.09 -2.31 -3.45
N ILE A 84 10.73 -1.65 -2.48
CA ILE A 84 11.51 -0.42 -2.72
C ILE A 84 12.61 -0.63 -3.77
N LEU A 85 13.32 -1.76 -3.70
CA LEU A 85 14.36 -2.08 -4.69
C LEU A 85 13.76 -2.27 -6.09
N GLY A 86 12.61 -2.96 -6.19
CA GLY A 86 11.88 -3.11 -7.45
C GLY A 86 11.43 -1.77 -8.03
N LEU A 87 10.96 -0.84 -7.18
CA LEU A 87 10.63 0.53 -7.58
C LEU A 87 11.84 1.27 -8.15
N LEU A 88 12.99 1.17 -7.48
CA LEU A 88 14.24 1.78 -7.94
C LEU A 88 14.70 1.20 -9.27
N GLN A 89 14.62 -0.13 -9.44
CA GLN A 89 14.97 -0.79 -10.68
C GLN A 89 14.05 -0.36 -11.83
N MET A 90 12.75 -0.24 -11.57
CA MET A 90 11.80 0.28 -12.55
C MET A 90 12.11 1.74 -12.90
N TRP A 91 12.45 2.56 -11.89
CA TRP A 91 12.82 3.96 -12.10
C TRP A 91 14.02 4.09 -13.05
N LYS A 92 15.06 3.31 -12.78
CA LYS A 92 16.31 3.28 -13.57
C LYS A 92 16.07 2.99 -15.05
N LYS A 93 15.11 2.12 -15.37
CA LYS A 93 14.75 1.81 -16.77
C LYS A 93 14.22 3.03 -17.52
N SER A 94 13.60 3.97 -16.82
CA SER A 94 12.96 5.14 -17.43
C SER A 94 13.79 6.41 -17.29
N SER A 95 14.55 6.59 -16.20
CA SER A 95 15.39 7.78 -15.96
C SER A 95 16.57 7.45 -15.05
N ASN A 96 17.71 8.09 -15.32
CA ASN A 96 18.90 7.98 -14.47
C ASN A 96 18.92 8.95 -13.27
N LYS A 97 18.01 9.92 -13.26
CA LYS A 97 17.88 10.91 -12.18
C LYS A 97 16.50 10.79 -11.53
N MET A 98 16.45 10.83 -10.20
CA MET A 98 15.24 10.83 -9.41
C MET A 98 15.21 12.07 -8.53
N THR A 99 14.44 13.07 -8.95
CA THR A 99 14.16 14.28 -8.17
C THR A 99 12.84 14.14 -7.41
N TYR A 100 12.66 14.93 -6.35
CA TYR A 100 11.41 14.94 -5.60
C TYR A 100 10.20 15.32 -6.47
N THR A 101 10.38 16.27 -7.37
CA THR A 101 9.31 16.71 -8.29
C THR A 101 8.96 15.63 -9.31
N ASP A 102 9.93 14.87 -9.81
CA ASP A 102 9.65 13.74 -10.71
C ASP A 102 8.97 12.60 -9.96
N ALA A 103 9.38 12.32 -8.74
CA ALA A 103 8.73 11.33 -7.89
C ALA A 103 7.27 11.73 -7.58
N GLN A 104 7.01 13.02 -7.35
CA GLN A 104 5.67 13.55 -7.16
C GLN A 104 4.86 13.55 -8.48
N LYS A 105 5.49 13.88 -9.61
CA LYS A 105 4.87 13.83 -10.94
C LYS A 105 4.55 12.42 -11.38
N ARG A 106 5.34 11.41 -11.03
CA ARG A 106 4.99 10.00 -11.32
C ARG A 106 3.89 9.48 -10.40
N LYS A 107 3.79 10.02 -9.17
CA LYS A 107 2.58 9.81 -8.34
C LYS A 107 1.34 10.49 -8.91
N ALA A 108 1.48 11.66 -9.55
CA ALA A 108 0.38 12.46 -10.11
C ALA A 108 0.09 12.19 -11.59
N GLY A 109 1.02 11.52 -12.28
CA GLY A 109 1.12 11.35 -13.73
C GLY A 109 0.16 10.31 -14.23
N THR A 110 -1.10 10.73 -14.30
CA THR A 110 -2.23 10.00 -14.84
C THR A 110 -2.10 10.03 -16.36
N GLY A 111 -1.63 8.94 -16.97
CA GLY A 111 -1.54 8.88 -18.43
C GLY A 111 -0.65 7.75 -18.94
N LYS A 112 -1.22 6.55 -18.97
CA LYS A 112 -0.89 5.47 -19.91
C LYS A 112 0.24 4.47 -19.64
N ASP A 113 1.24 4.69 -18.78
CA ASP A 113 2.27 3.65 -18.56
C ASP A 113 2.50 3.25 -17.09
N SER A 114 1.91 2.11 -16.77
CA SER A 114 2.33 1.08 -15.82
C SER A 114 2.63 1.43 -14.35
N VAL A 115 1.76 0.90 -13.48
CA VAL A 115 2.13 0.00 -12.34
C VAL A 115 2.71 0.65 -11.08
N LEU A 116 2.94 1.96 -11.03
CA LEU A 116 3.28 2.62 -9.77
C LEU A 116 2.13 3.44 -9.24
N ALA A 117 1.24 2.73 -8.55
CA ALA A 117 0.40 3.26 -7.48
C ALA A 117 -0.12 4.67 -7.78
N ILE A 118 -1.29 4.74 -8.40
CA ILE A 118 -2.21 5.76 -7.92
C ILE A 118 -2.29 5.47 -6.42
N ASP A 119 -1.65 6.31 -5.61
CA ASP A 119 -1.79 6.28 -4.17
C ASP A 119 -3.28 6.11 -3.93
N HIS A 120 -3.70 5.03 -3.27
CA HIS A 120 -5.13 4.76 -3.14
C HIS A 120 -5.85 5.96 -2.50
N SER A 121 -5.12 6.73 -1.68
CA SER A 121 -5.55 8.04 -1.18
C SER A 121 -5.77 9.09 -2.28
N ALA A 122 -4.91 9.18 -3.29
CA ALA A 122 -5.08 10.06 -4.44
C ALA A 122 -6.24 9.64 -5.35
N ALA A 123 -6.46 8.34 -5.56
CA ALA A 123 -7.65 7.83 -6.27
C ALA A 123 -8.92 8.24 -5.53
N VAL A 124 -8.96 8.01 -4.22
CA VAL A 124 -10.10 8.35 -3.35
C VAL A 124 -10.33 9.86 -3.29
N GLN A 125 -9.27 10.66 -3.22
CA GLN A 125 -9.38 12.12 -3.31
C GLN A 125 -9.90 12.58 -4.68
N PHE A 126 -9.48 11.93 -5.76
CA PHE A 126 -10.01 12.18 -7.10
C PHE A 126 -11.50 11.80 -7.19
N MET A 127 -11.88 10.68 -6.58
CA MET A 127 -13.28 10.25 -6.47
C MET A 127 -14.13 11.24 -5.66
N PHE A 128 -13.59 11.91 -4.63
CA PHE A 128 -14.35 12.89 -3.84
C PHE A 128 -14.33 14.32 -4.39
N LYS A 129 -13.49 14.64 -5.40
CA LYS A 129 -13.47 15.97 -6.00
C LYS A 129 -14.78 16.23 -6.76
N ALA A 130 -15.52 17.24 -6.33
CA ALA A 130 -16.68 17.75 -7.05
C ALA A 130 -16.25 18.30 -8.41
N SER A 131 -16.67 17.66 -9.50
CA SER A 131 -16.54 18.22 -10.84
C SER A 131 -17.89 18.16 -11.53
N GLN A 132 -18.29 19.29 -12.11
CA GLN A 132 -19.52 19.47 -12.89
C GLN A 132 -19.43 18.86 -14.31
N ASP A 133 -18.28 18.26 -14.63
CA ASP A 133 -17.97 17.79 -15.99
C ASP A 133 -18.30 16.29 -16.12
N PRO A 134 -19.26 15.90 -16.99
CA PRO A 134 -19.67 14.51 -17.19
C PRO A 134 -18.56 13.65 -17.79
N THR A 135 -17.58 14.23 -18.50
CA THR A 135 -16.43 13.46 -19.03
C THR A 135 -15.53 12.92 -17.91
N LYS A 136 -15.59 13.51 -16.71
CA LYS A 136 -14.83 13.08 -15.54
C LYS A 136 -15.56 12.03 -14.71
N PHE A 137 -16.83 11.74 -15.00
CA PHE A 137 -17.54 10.65 -14.34
C PHE A 137 -16.89 9.29 -14.65
N PHE A 138 -16.69 8.99 -15.92
CA PHE A 138 -16.03 7.75 -16.34
C PHE A 138 -14.61 7.63 -15.77
N LEU A 139 -13.87 8.75 -15.73
CA LEU A 139 -12.54 8.76 -15.13
C LEU A 139 -12.57 8.50 -13.61
N ARG A 140 -13.62 8.96 -12.90
CA ARG A 140 -13.81 8.67 -11.46
C ARG A 140 -14.23 7.22 -11.24
N PHE A 141 -15.05 6.68 -12.14
CA PHE A 141 -15.43 5.27 -12.14
C PHE A 141 -14.22 4.35 -12.41
N ASP A 142 -13.36 4.70 -13.36
CA ASP A 142 -12.11 3.97 -13.63
C ASP A 142 -11.17 3.98 -12.40
N GLY A 143 -11.26 5.02 -11.56
CA GLY A 143 -10.55 5.11 -10.28
C GLY A 143 -10.88 3.97 -9.30
N PHE A 144 -12.07 3.38 -9.39
CA PHE A 144 -12.46 2.20 -8.61
C PHE A 144 -11.65 0.96 -9.01
N PHE A 145 -11.40 0.77 -10.31
CA PHE A 145 -10.71 -0.40 -10.85
C PHE A 145 -9.19 -0.37 -10.66
N VAL A 146 -8.66 0.71 -10.09
CA VAL A 146 -7.25 0.79 -9.67
C VAL A 146 -6.93 -0.29 -8.64
N ASP A 147 -7.84 -0.49 -7.68
CA ASP A 147 -7.77 -1.55 -6.68
C ASP A 147 -9.18 -1.79 -6.12
N TYR A 148 -9.87 -2.76 -6.71
CA TYR A 148 -11.27 -3.06 -6.37
C TYR A 148 -11.42 -3.66 -4.96
N ASP A 149 -10.33 -4.13 -4.33
CA ASP A 149 -10.34 -4.65 -2.96
C ASP A 149 -10.13 -3.53 -1.94
N LEU A 150 -9.22 -2.59 -2.21
CA LEU A 150 -8.80 -1.57 -1.24
C LEU A 150 -9.58 -0.25 -1.34
N ILE A 151 -10.00 0.14 -2.55
CA ILE A 151 -10.72 1.40 -2.77
C ILE A 151 -12.06 1.48 -1.99
N PRO A 152 -12.91 0.43 -1.96
CA PRO A 152 -14.15 0.46 -1.16
C PRO A 152 -13.90 0.79 0.31
N LEU A 153 -12.89 0.16 0.92
CA LEU A 153 -12.50 0.35 2.31
C LEU A 153 -12.05 1.80 2.58
N LEU A 154 -11.28 2.38 1.66
CA LEU A 154 -10.82 3.75 1.80
C LEU A 154 -11.92 4.78 1.58
N VAL A 155 -12.85 4.52 0.66
CA VAL A 155 -14.04 5.35 0.48
C VAL A 155 -14.88 5.33 1.76
N GLN A 156 -15.14 4.15 2.34
CA GLN A 156 -15.86 4.00 3.61
C GLN A 156 -15.18 4.77 4.76
N GLN A 157 -13.85 4.74 4.83
CA GLN A 157 -13.11 5.45 5.88
C GLN A 157 -13.15 6.98 5.72
N HIS A 158 -13.17 7.50 4.49
CA HIS A 158 -12.94 8.93 4.22
C HIS A 158 -14.18 9.71 3.76
N TYR A 159 -15.28 9.05 3.37
CA TYR A 159 -16.51 9.75 2.95
C TYR A 159 -17.09 10.70 4.02
N PRO A 160 -17.04 10.43 5.35
CA PRO A 160 -17.61 11.35 6.33
C PRO A 160 -16.84 12.68 6.35
N SER A 161 -15.52 12.61 6.26
CA SER A 161 -14.65 13.79 6.18
C SER A 161 -14.88 14.59 4.89
N ALA A 162 -15.16 13.90 3.77
CA ALA A 162 -15.46 14.54 2.49
C ALA A 162 -16.82 15.26 2.52
N VAL A 163 -17.85 14.63 3.08
CA VAL A 163 -19.19 15.22 3.24
C VAL A 163 -19.14 16.41 4.20
N GLN A 164 -18.44 16.30 5.32
CA GLN A 164 -18.28 17.40 6.29
C GLN A 164 -17.51 18.59 5.71
N ALA A 165 -16.54 18.37 4.81
CA ALA A 165 -15.85 19.44 4.10
C ALA A 165 -16.81 20.29 3.24
N SER A 166 -17.90 19.72 2.74
CA SER A 166 -18.93 20.44 1.99
C SER A 166 -19.78 21.39 2.86
N THR A 167 -19.89 21.14 4.17
CA THR A 167 -20.48 22.07 5.16
C THR A 167 -19.72 23.39 5.22
N ARG A 168 -18.40 23.34 5.09
CA ARG A 168 -17.53 24.53 5.10
C ARG A 168 -17.72 25.41 3.86
N MET A 169 -18.39 24.90 2.83
CA MET A 169 -18.75 25.62 1.62
C MET A 169 -20.15 26.26 1.66
N GLY A 170 -20.80 26.31 2.83
CA GLY A 170 -22.05 27.06 3.03
C GLY A 170 -23.33 26.26 2.84
N LYS A 171 -23.27 24.92 2.83
CA LYS A 171 -24.48 24.07 2.87
C LYS A 171 -25.09 24.04 4.27
N PRO A 172 -26.44 24.06 4.40
CA PRO A 172 -27.11 23.93 5.69
C PRO A 172 -26.81 22.56 6.32
N HIS A 173 -26.75 22.55 7.65
CA HIS A 173 -26.35 21.37 8.43
C HIS A 173 -27.23 20.14 8.15
N ASP A 174 -28.53 20.34 7.93
CA ASP A 174 -29.49 19.26 7.68
C ASP A 174 -29.27 18.56 6.33
N GLU A 175 -28.89 19.31 5.29
CA GLU A 175 -28.54 18.70 3.98
C GLU A 175 -27.27 17.86 4.04
N VAL A 176 -26.33 18.23 4.92
CA VAL A 176 -25.07 17.50 5.12
C VAL A 176 -25.35 16.18 5.85
N LEU A 177 -26.21 16.20 6.87
CA LEU A 177 -26.64 14.99 7.57
C LEU A 177 -27.38 14.04 6.64
N GLN A 178 -28.27 14.55 5.79
CA GLN A 178 -28.96 13.74 4.79
C GLN A 178 -27.97 13.11 3.80
N SER A 179 -27.04 13.90 3.26
CA SER A 179 -26.01 13.41 2.34
C SER A 179 -25.10 12.34 2.98
N LEU A 180 -24.85 12.45 4.29
CA LEU A 180 -24.10 11.46 5.04
C LEU A 180 -24.89 10.15 5.18
N SER A 181 -26.20 10.24 5.50
CA SER A 181 -27.09 9.08 5.58
C SER A 181 -27.16 8.34 4.24
N ASP A 182 -27.41 9.06 3.14
CA ASP A 182 -27.51 8.46 1.81
C ASP A 182 -26.19 7.77 1.39
N ALA A 183 -25.05 8.35 1.77
CA ALA A 183 -23.73 7.76 1.52
C ALA A 183 -23.46 6.51 2.38
N SER A 184 -23.96 6.48 3.62
CA SER A 184 -23.90 5.29 4.49
C SER A 184 -24.74 4.15 3.91
N ASP A 185 -25.96 4.42 3.46
CA ASP A 185 -26.85 3.41 2.86
C ASP A 185 -26.22 2.81 1.59
N ALA A 186 -25.68 3.65 0.71
CA ALA A 186 -24.99 3.19 -0.49
C ALA A 186 -23.73 2.34 -0.18
N ALA A 187 -23.02 2.62 0.92
CA ALA A 187 -21.89 1.81 1.35
C ALA A 187 -22.35 0.44 1.88
N CYS A 188 -23.51 0.37 2.55
CA CYS A 188 -24.12 -0.88 2.98
C CYS A 188 -24.58 -1.73 1.79
N ASP A 189 -25.19 -1.11 0.78
CA ASP A 189 -25.58 -1.81 -0.46
C ASP A 189 -24.37 -2.41 -1.18
N ALA A 190 -23.25 -1.68 -1.20
CA ALA A 190 -22.00 -2.16 -1.79
C ALA A 190 -21.43 -3.37 -1.03
N ASP A 191 -21.52 -3.39 0.29
CA ASP A 191 -21.07 -4.51 1.14
C ASP A 191 -21.92 -5.76 0.89
N ILE A 192 -23.24 -5.59 0.74
CA ILE A 192 -24.16 -6.68 0.36
C ILE A 192 -23.80 -7.26 -1.02
N ALA A 193 -23.43 -6.42 -1.99
CA ALA A 193 -23.06 -6.86 -3.33
C ALA A 193 -21.68 -7.55 -3.42
N GLN A 194 -20.81 -7.40 -2.41
CA GLN A 194 -19.50 -8.04 -2.35
C GLN A 194 -19.53 -9.47 -1.76
N HIS A 195 -20.66 -9.88 -1.17
CA HIS A 195 -20.88 -11.18 -0.55
C HIS A 195 -21.86 -12.06 -1.35
#